data_AF-A0A0B2UL76-F1
#
_entry.id   AF-A0A0B2UL76-F1
#
_cell.length_a   1.000
_cell.length_b   1.000
_cell.length_c   1.000
_cell.angle_alpha   90.00
_cell.angle_beta   90.00
_cell.angle_gamma   90.00
#
_symmetry.space_group_name_H-M   'P 1'
#
loop_
_entity.id
_entity.type
_entity.pdbx_description
1 polymer ?
#
loop_
_entity_poly.entity_id
_entity_poly.type
_entity_poly.pdbx_seq_one_letter_code
_entity_poly.pdbx_strand_id
1 'polypeptide(L)'
;MIGCMRWNKRSVHGLNKYPKTILVVDMYGTTTNLMKDLVRCQVNGTQIDFEETQTHYSLVIVCNNRFKFRVDNPLSLVDCEIWFSRKAFSLDVFIDALHHYSECEIRNGV
;
A
#
# COMPACT_ATOMS: atom_id res chain seq x y z
N MET A 1 17.11 21.64 -0.03
CA MET A 1 15.66 21.74 0.24
C MET A 1 14.94 21.07 -0.92
N ILE A 2 14.64 19.78 -0.83
CA ILE A 2 13.99 19.05 -1.92
C ILE A 2 12.51 19.40 -1.84
N GLY A 3 12.03 20.13 -2.84
CA GLY A 3 10.67 20.64 -2.90
C GLY A 3 9.67 19.51 -2.89
N CYS A 4 8.75 19.55 -1.92
CA CYS A 4 7.55 18.73 -1.89
C CYS A 4 6.70 19.12 -3.11
N MET A 5 6.89 18.41 -4.21
CA MET A 5 6.16 18.60 -5.46
C MET A 5 4.70 18.21 -5.21
N ARG A 6 3.82 19.20 -5.05
CA ARG A 6 2.36 19.00 -5.02
C ARG A 6 1.91 18.58 -6.42
N TRP A 7 1.77 17.28 -6.64
CA TRP A 7 1.07 16.73 -7.79
C TRP A 7 -0.05 15.80 -7.31
N ASN A 8 -1.23 16.07 -7.85
CA ASN A 8 -2.55 15.49 -7.59
C ASN A 8 -3.38 16.13 -6.44
N LYS A 9 -4.67 16.37 -6.70
CA LYS A 9 -5.66 16.94 -5.74
C LYS A 9 -6.03 15.96 -4.63
N ARG A 10 -5.57 14.71 -4.72
CA ARG A 10 -5.76 13.69 -3.69
C ARG A 10 -4.54 13.75 -2.78
N SER A 11 -4.78 14.08 -1.53
CA SER A 11 -3.73 14.15 -0.51
C SER A 11 -3.99 13.07 0.53
N VAL A 12 -2.93 12.65 1.21
CA VAL A 12 -3.01 11.71 2.34
C VAL A 12 -3.46 12.43 3.64
N HIS A 13 -3.90 13.69 3.56
CA HIS A 13 -4.37 14.41 4.74
C HIS A 13 -5.79 13.96 5.12
N GLY A 14 -6.06 13.93 6.42
CA GLY A 14 -7.41 13.66 6.95
C GLY A 14 -7.79 12.18 7.04
N LEU A 15 -6.83 11.26 6.94
CA LEU A 15 -7.08 9.84 7.23
C LEU A 15 -7.34 9.61 8.73
N ASN A 16 -8.36 8.81 9.03
CA ASN A 16 -8.73 8.38 10.37
C ASN A 16 -7.68 7.46 10.99
N LYS A 17 -7.03 6.61 10.16
CA LYS A 17 -5.94 5.74 10.57
C LYS A 17 -5.00 5.39 9.42
N TYR A 18 -3.79 4.98 9.79
CA TYR A 18 -2.73 4.58 8.87
C TYR A 18 -2.33 3.12 9.08
N PRO A 19 -2.00 2.37 8.01
CA PRO A 19 -1.38 1.07 8.15
C PRO A 19 0.03 1.21 8.72
N LYS A 20 0.44 0.28 9.58
CA LYS A 20 1.80 0.26 10.15
C LYS A 20 2.80 -0.27 9.13
N THR A 21 2.43 -1.38 8.48
CA THR A 21 3.23 -2.07 7.46
C THR A 21 2.37 -2.26 6.21
N ILE A 22 2.94 -1.90 5.05
CA ILE A 22 2.32 -2.08 3.73
C ILE A 22 3.19 -3.01 2.90
N LEU A 23 2.59 -4.03 2.28
CA LEU A 23 3.21 -4.78 1.19
C LEU A 23 2.65 -4.30 -0.15
N VAL A 24 3.52 -3.97 -1.10
CA VAL A 24 3.12 -3.67 -2.48
C VAL A 24 3.50 -4.84 -3.38
N VAL A 25 2.50 -5.52 -3.93
CA VAL A 25 2.66 -6.61 -4.89
C VAL A 25 2.29 -6.11 -6.28
N ASP A 26 3.29 -5.66 -7.03
CA ASP A 26 3.14 -5.15 -8.40
C ASP A 26 3.44 -6.22 -9.45
N MET A 27 2.40 -6.93 -9.90
CA MET A 27 2.53 -7.99 -10.89
C MET A 27 2.74 -7.46 -12.33
N TYR A 28 2.67 -6.15 -12.54
CA TYR A 28 2.98 -5.51 -13.82
C TYR A 28 4.46 -5.14 -13.95
N GLY A 29 5.23 -5.17 -12.84
CA GLY A 29 6.65 -4.80 -12.85
C GLY A 29 6.90 -3.32 -13.18
N THR A 30 5.94 -2.45 -12.86
CA THR A 30 5.96 -1.01 -13.17
C THR A 30 6.60 -0.15 -12.08
N THR A 31 6.85 -0.74 -10.92
CA THR A 31 7.41 -0.03 -9.76
C THR A 31 8.86 0.36 -10.01
N THR A 32 9.11 1.66 -10.05
CA THR A 32 10.46 2.25 -10.17
C THR A 32 10.97 2.72 -8.81
N ASN A 33 12.29 2.89 -8.66
CA ASN A 33 12.87 3.47 -7.43
C ASN A 33 12.31 4.86 -7.12
N LEU A 34 12.09 5.68 -8.15
CA LEU A 34 11.45 6.98 -7.99
C LEU A 34 10.04 6.84 -7.39
N MET A 35 9.25 5.86 -7.86
CA MET A 35 7.94 5.58 -7.28
C MET A 35 8.04 5.11 -5.83
N LYS A 36 8.98 4.21 -5.52
CA LYS A 36 9.23 3.73 -4.15
C LYS A 36 9.54 4.91 -3.21
N ASP A 37 10.38 5.84 -3.65
CA ASP A 37 10.74 7.03 -2.86
C ASP A 37 9.56 8.00 -2.72
N LEU A 38 8.81 8.23 -3.80
CA LEU A 38 7.63 9.10 -3.78
C LEU A 38 6.58 8.65 -2.77
N VAL A 39 6.24 7.35 -2.72
CA VAL A 39 5.24 6.83 -1.78
C VAL A 39 5.73 6.85 -0.34
N ARG A 40 7.03 6.60 -0.11
CA ARG A 40 7.64 6.73 1.23
C ARG A 40 7.57 8.17 1.76
N CYS A 41 7.68 9.17 0.88
CA CYS A 41 7.52 10.57 1.28
C CYS A 41 6.07 10.95 1.64
N GLN A 42 5.06 10.14 1.27
CA GLN A 42 3.65 10.47 1.54
C GLN A 42 3.17 10.09 2.94
N VAL A 43 3.79 9.10 3.57
CA VAL A 43 3.36 8.54 4.85
C VAL A 43 4.53 8.45 5.81
N ASN A 44 4.48 9.20 6.90
CA ASN A 44 5.51 9.15 7.92
C ASN A 44 5.22 8.03 8.92
N GLY A 45 6.23 7.21 9.26
CA GLY A 45 6.10 6.12 10.23
C GLY A 45 5.44 4.83 9.70
N THR A 46 4.99 4.79 8.44
CA THR A 46 4.53 3.55 7.78
C THR A 46 5.70 2.88 7.06
N GLN A 47 5.92 1.60 7.33
CA GLN A 47 6.92 0.80 6.61
C GLN A 47 6.31 0.28 5.31
N ILE A 48 6.94 0.61 4.18
CA ILE A 48 6.50 0.17 2.85
C ILE A 48 7.50 -0.84 2.32
N ASP A 49 7.02 -2.04 2.08
CA ASP A 49 7.76 -3.19 1.61
C ASP A 49 7.38 -3.53 0.17
N PHE A 50 8.38 -3.87 -0.62
CA PHE A 50 8.25 -4.30 -2.01
C PHE A 50 8.85 -5.69 -2.23
N GLU A 51 9.51 -6.26 -1.22
CA GLU A 51 10.33 -7.48 -1.32
C GLU A 51 9.89 -8.54 -0.29
N GLU A 52 8.74 -8.36 0.36
CA GLU A 52 8.15 -9.29 1.33
C GLU A 52 9.09 -9.67 2.52
N THR A 53 9.74 -8.68 3.10
CA THR A 53 10.69 -8.83 4.21
C THR A 53 10.05 -8.92 5.60
N GLN A 54 8.78 -8.57 5.74
CA GLN A 54 8.09 -8.51 7.03
C GLN A 54 7.29 -9.79 7.28
N THR A 55 7.11 -10.12 8.56
CA THR A 55 6.30 -11.26 8.98
C THR A 55 4.82 -10.93 9.15
N HIS A 56 4.45 -9.65 9.11
CA HIS A 56 3.06 -9.19 9.28
C HIS A 56 2.81 -7.86 8.54
N TYR A 57 1.69 -7.79 7.82
CA TYR A 57 1.26 -6.61 7.08
C TYR A 57 -0.08 -6.09 7.60
N SER A 58 -0.21 -4.78 7.73
CA SER A 58 -1.51 -4.15 8.00
C SER A 58 -2.33 -3.99 6.72
N LEU A 59 -1.67 -3.69 5.59
CA LEU A 59 -2.29 -3.49 4.29
C LEU A 59 -1.45 -4.15 3.20
N VAL A 60 -2.09 -4.87 2.28
CA VAL A 60 -1.45 -5.41 1.08
C VAL A 60 -2.10 -4.82 -0.16
N ILE A 61 -1.30 -4.17 -0.99
CA ILE A 61 -1.72 -3.56 -2.25
C ILE A 61 -1.34 -4.50 -3.39
N VAL A 62 -2.34 -5.13 -4.01
CA VAL A 62 -2.15 -6.07 -5.11
C VAL A 62 -2.53 -5.39 -6.42
N CYS A 63 -1.54 -5.15 -7.28
CA CYS A 63 -1.74 -4.62 -8.62
C CYS A 63 -1.63 -5.75 -9.65
N ASN A 64 -2.77 -6.23 -10.17
CA ASN A 64 -2.80 -7.32 -11.15
C ASN A 64 -4.12 -7.32 -11.96
N ASN A 65 -4.12 -7.87 -13.17
CA ASN A 65 -5.32 -7.99 -14.00
C ASN A 65 -6.32 -9.03 -13.46
N ARG A 66 -5.86 -9.94 -12.62
CA ARG A 66 -6.67 -10.96 -11.92
C ARG A 66 -6.36 -10.88 -10.44
N PHE A 67 -7.33 -11.17 -9.59
CA PHE A 67 -7.09 -11.29 -8.15
C PHE A 67 -6.28 -12.56 -7.88
N LYS A 68 -4.96 -12.42 -8.00
CA LYS A 68 -3.97 -13.46 -7.81
C LYS A 68 -2.68 -12.78 -7.42
N PHE A 69 -2.07 -13.28 -6.37
CA PHE A 69 -0.74 -12.90 -5.93
C PHE A 69 -0.10 -14.11 -5.27
N ARG A 70 1.22 -14.09 -5.15
CA ARG A 70 1.99 -15.11 -4.44
C ARG A 70 2.74 -14.38 -3.34
N VAL A 71 2.68 -14.97 -2.16
CA VAL A 71 3.51 -14.58 -1.02
C VAL A 71 4.38 -15.76 -0.62
N ASP A 72 5.57 -15.46 -0.12
CA ASP A 72 6.49 -16.46 0.43
C ASP A 72 5.99 -16.96 1.78
N ASN A 73 5.40 -16.09 2.60
CA ASN A 73 4.79 -16.47 3.87
C ASN A 73 3.30 -16.10 3.93
N PRO A 74 2.38 -17.05 3.68
CA PRO A 74 0.93 -16.82 3.77
C PRO A 74 0.46 -16.36 5.15
N LEU A 75 1.18 -16.70 6.22
CA LEU A 75 0.80 -16.28 7.58
C LEU A 75 0.96 -14.77 7.79
N SER A 76 1.73 -14.09 6.94
CA SER A 76 1.88 -12.62 7.01
C SER A 76 0.61 -11.85 6.65
N LEU A 77 -0.41 -12.56 6.13
CA LEU A 77 -1.65 -11.99 5.61
C LEU A 77 -2.89 -12.21 6.48
N VAL A 78 -2.76 -12.96 7.58
CA VAL A 78 -3.88 -13.51 8.37
C VAL A 78 -4.88 -12.44 8.83
N ASP A 79 -4.37 -11.25 9.10
CA ASP A 79 -5.07 -10.13 9.71
C ASP A 79 -4.87 -8.81 8.93
N CYS A 80 -4.40 -8.92 7.68
CA CYS A 80 -4.17 -7.78 6.80
C CYS A 80 -5.43 -7.39 6.03
N GLU A 81 -5.57 -6.10 5.74
CA GLU A 81 -6.50 -5.63 4.71
C GLU A 81 -5.85 -5.81 3.33
N ILE A 82 -6.62 -6.25 2.33
CA ILE A 82 -6.11 -6.45 0.96
C ILE A 82 -6.82 -5.49 0.01
N TRP A 83 -6.07 -4.52 -0.52
CA TRP A 83 -6.54 -3.67 -1.60
C TRP A 83 -6.12 -4.24 -2.95
N PHE A 84 -7.10 -4.61 -3.78
CA PHE A 84 -6.86 -5.09 -5.13
C PHE A 84 -7.15 -4.03 -6.18
N SER A 85 -6.21 -3.81 -7.09
CA SER A 85 -6.35 -2.92 -8.23
C SER A 85 -5.97 -3.62 -9.53
N ARG A 86 -6.76 -3.37 -10.58
CA ARG A 86 -6.44 -3.76 -11.97
C ARG A 86 -5.56 -2.73 -12.69
N LYS A 87 -5.13 -1.68 -12.01
CA LYS A 87 -4.22 -0.66 -12.55
C LYS A 87 -2.79 -1.02 -12.15
N ALA A 88 -1.83 -0.59 -12.97
CA ALA A 88 -0.42 -0.59 -12.59
C ALA A 88 -0.20 0.22 -11.31
N PHE A 89 0.82 -0.14 -10.53
CA PHE A 89 1.11 0.56 -9.28
C PHE A 89 1.48 2.02 -9.57
N SER A 90 0.81 2.93 -8.87
CA SER A 90 0.99 4.36 -9.02
C SER A 90 0.66 5.06 -7.71
N LEU A 91 1.05 6.33 -7.60
CA LEU A 91 0.70 7.16 -6.45
C LEU A 91 -0.82 7.21 -6.21
N ASP A 92 -1.62 7.25 -7.28
CA ASP A 92 -3.08 7.28 -7.16
C ASP A 92 -3.62 5.98 -6.57
N VAL A 93 -3.12 4.82 -7.04
CA VAL A 93 -3.49 3.52 -6.47
C VAL A 93 -3.09 3.43 -5.00
N PHE A 94 -1.92 3.95 -4.65
CA PHE A 94 -1.43 3.99 -3.28
C PHE A 94 -2.32 4.85 -2.38
N ILE A 95 -2.66 6.07 -2.81
CA ILE A 95 -3.53 6.98 -2.06
C ILE A 95 -4.93 6.39 -1.91
N ASP A 96 -5.51 5.83 -2.98
CA ASP A 96 -6.83 5.21 -2.94
C ASP A 96 -6.87 4.04 -1.94
N ALA A 97 -5.80 3.22 -1.88
CA ALA A 97 -5.66 2.14 -0.91
C ALA A 97 -5.58 2.64 0.54
N LEU A 98 -4.87 3.76 0.78
CA LEU A 98 -4.78 4.36 2.12
C LEU A 98 -6.11 4.93 2.60
N HIS A 99 -6.85 5.60 1.70
CA HIS A 99 -8.21 6.08 2.00
C HIS A 99 -9.14 4.92 2.32
N HIS A 100 -9.08 3.84 1.56
CA HIS A 100 -9.85 2.62 1.86
C HIS A 100 -9.51 2.07 3.26
N TYR A 101 -8.22 1.85 3.53
CA TYR A 101 -7.78 1.34 4.83
C TYR A 101 -8.21 2.23 6.01
N SER A 102 -8.16 3.55 5.83
CA SER A 102 -8.58 4.53 6.85
C SER A 102 -10.02 4.30 7.33
N GLU A 103 -10.91 3.93 6.42
CA GLU A 103 -12.35 3.77 6.69
C GLU A 103 -12.74 2.34 7.08
N CYS A 104 -11.88 1.35 6.83
CA CYS A 104 -12.17 -0.04 7.17
C CYS A 104 -12.32 -0.24 8.68
N GLU A 105 -13.25 -1.07 9.14
CA GLU A 105 -13.22 -1.61 10.49
C GLU A 105 -12.54 -2.98 10.47
N ILE A 106 -11.36 -3.09 11.09
CA ILE A 106 -10.59 -4.34 11.12
C ILE A 106 -11.02 -5.10 12.38
N ARG A 107 -11.91 -6.08 12.19
CA ARG A 107 -12.53 -6.84 13.29
C ARG A 107 -11.93 -8.21 13.50
N ASN A 108 -11.27 -8.79 12.49
CA ASN A 108 -10.57 -10.09 12.55
C ASN A 108 -11.36 -11.20 13.29
N GLY A 109 -12.68 -11.22 13.12
CA GLY A 109 -13.57 -12.22 13.73
C GLY A 109 -14.17 -11.89 15.09
N VAL A 110 -14.04 -10.64 15.59
CA VAL A 110 -14.58 -10.17 16.90
C VAL A 110 -15.71 -9.14 16.76
#